data_AF-W9QD17-F1
#
_entry.id   AF-W9QD17-F1
#
_cell.length_a   1.000
_cell.length_b   1.000
_cell.length_c   1.000
_cell.angle_alpha   90.00
_cell.angle_beta   90.00
_cell.angle_gamma   90.00
#
_symmetry.space_group_name_H-M   'P 1'
#
loop_
_entity.id
_entity.type
_entity.pdbx_description
1 polymer ?
#
loop_
_entity_poly.entity_id
_entity_poly.type
_entity_poly.pdbx_seq_one_letter_code
_entity_poly.pdbx_strand_id
1 'polypeptide(L)'
;MDQSDSENIGTRRTKHTQFCETFINTQIPLQPTIEQSNTTLIEKNVIGRLTSFHGIEESAISERIVKRRSFTIPNIREEQLNITLWRETGEHFDENVVRSMTEPIVIAFTTMDQAGELGPYFNWTRITIEVRPMGQDITKLHSRKVALRRSMFLENSMQKILNGGKTCFYLQQGNLFAGLKFIFLAVLCCMPLSPAAAYDPLDPNGNVSIRWDVMSWATDGYVAAVTINNFQLFRHFMSPGWSLGWTWAKKEIIWTMLGAQAKEQGDCSKFKINIPHSCKRNPTVVDLLPETPFNQQFGNCCKGGVLASWGQDPSAAVAAFQITVGLSGTSNKTVKLPKNFTLLGPGPGYTCGPAKIVPSSHFLSPDGRRKAQALMTWNVTCTYSKFLASKNPSCCVSLSSFYSSKIIPCPACACGCQNNNNTCIMSNSTLLQKPGINTPRKDLAPLLQCTKHMCPVRVHWHLKLNYEAYWRVKIAITNFDFRRNYSQWTLVVQHPNLNNVTQVFSFNYKPLLPYQSINDTGMFYGMKFFNDYLMEAGPYGNVQSEMLMQKEKTTFTLRQGWGFPRRVYFNGDECMLPPPDQYPFLPNSAHAYSFRISKVAASTLLTVWWWIWW
;
A
#
# COMPACT_ATOMS: atom_id res chain seq x y z
N MET A 1 9.49 -65.07 8.27
CA MET A 1 10.63 -65.09 7.33
C MET A 1 11.17 -63.70 7.14
N ASP A 2 12.11 -63.18 7.93
CA ASP A 2 12.66 -63.38 9.28
C ASP A 2 13.50 -62.10 9.46
N GLN A 3 13.36 -61.30 10.51
CA GLN A 3 13.99 -61.39 11.84
C GLN A 3 15.54 -61.31 11.85
N SER A 4 16.03 -60.54 12.84
CA SER A 4 17.39 -60.31 13.37
C SER A 4 18.34 -59.39 12.59
N ASP A 5 19.22 -58.59 13.19
CA ASP A 5 19.47 -58.07 14.55
C ASP A 5 20.58 -56.99 14.40
N SER A 6 20.62 -55.95 15.25
CA SER A 6 21.86 -55.47 15.92
C SER A 6 21.64 -54.15 16.67
N GLU A 7 22.26 -54.10 17.85
CA GLU A 7 22.07 -53.20 18.97
C GLU A 7 22.68 -51.77 18.86
N ASN A 8 22.06 -50.90 19.66
CA ASN A 8 22.53 -49.70 20.39
C ASN A 8 23.99 -49.22 20.27
N ILE A 9 24.15 -47.89 20.20
CA ILE A 9 24.86 -47.03 21.18
C ILE A 9 24.40 -45.57 20.98
N GLY A 10 24.24 -44.86 22.10
CA GLY A 10 23.35 -43.72 22.25
C GLY A 10 23.88 -42.34 21.86
N THR A 11 22.93 -41.43 21.64
CA THR A 11 23.07 -40.02 22.03
C THR A 11 21.69 -39.40 22.23
N ARG A 12 21.47 -38.88 23.45
CA ARG A 12 20.25 -38.19 23.89
C ARG A 12 19.84 -37.08 22.91
N ARG A 13 18.71 -37.26 22.21
CA ARG A 13 17.86 -36.17 21.73
C ARG A 13 16.59 -36.16 22.60
N THR A 14 16.59 -35.34 23.64
CA THR A 14 15.35 -35.02 24.36
C THR A 14 14.50 -34.07 23.53
N LYS A 15 13.28 -34.54 23.26
CA LYS A 15 12.13 -33.76 22.81
C LYS A 15 11.98 -32.50 23.67
N HIS A 16 11.89 -31.33 23.03
CA HIS A 16 11.20 -30.15 23.58
C HIS A 16 10.64 -29.30 22.43
N THR A 17 9.58 -29.81 21.80
CA THR A 17 8.58 -28.99 21.12
C THR A 17 7.29 -29.14 21.91
N GLN A 18 7.19 -28.41 23.01
CA GLN A 18 5.93 -28.09 23.69
C GLN A 18 6.22 -27.09 24.82
N PHE A 19 5.34 -26.10 24.99
CA PHE A 19 5.33 -25.01 25.99
C PHE A 19 6.21 -23.79 25.60
N CYS A 20 5.74 -22.54 25.49
CA CYS A 20 4.58 -21.87 26.08
C CYS A 20 3.96 -20.81 25.12
N GLU A 21 2.70 -21.02 24.71
CA GLU A 21 1.74 -19.92 24.55
C GLU A 21 0.96 -19.83 25.87
N THR A 22 1.40 -19.00 26.81
CA THR A 22 0.64 -18.70 28.03
C THR A 22 -0.06 -17.36 27.86
N PHE A 23 -1.30 -17.41 27.39
CA PHE A 23 -2.26 -16.32 27.49
C PHE A 23 -2.70 -16.18 28.95
N ILE A 24 -2.35 -15.07 29.62
CA ILE A 24 -3.10 -14.66 30.82
C ILE A 24 -4.28 -13.82 30.33
N ASN A 25 -5.40 -14.47 30.11
CA ASN A 25 -6.67 -13.83 29.76
C ASN A 25 -7.57 -13.87 31.00
N THR A 26 -7.32 -13.02 31.99
CA THR A 26 -8.21 -12.86 33.14
C THR A 26 -9.38 -11.95 32.76
N GLN A 27 -10.42 -12.53 32.13
CA GLN A 27 -11.73 -11.89 32.08
C GLN A 27 -12.50 -12.28 33.35
N ILE A 28 -12.51 -11.40 34.37
CA ILE A 28 -13.40 -11.56 35.53
C ILE A 28 -14.64 -10.71 35.29
N PRO A 29 -15.86 -11.28 35.20
CA PRO A 29 -17.08 -10.52 35.11
C PRO A 29 -17.54 -10.15 36.53
N LEU A 30 -17.65 -8.86 36.84
CA LEU A 30 -18.32 -8.39 38.05
C LEU A 30 -19.36 -7.33 37.69
N GLN A 31 -20.61 -7.62 38.06
CA GLN A 31 -21.70 -6.65 38.20
C GLN A 31 -21.38 -5.72 39.37
N PRO A 32 -21.56 -4.39 39.23
CA PRO A 32 -21.41 -3.48 40.37
C PRO A 32 -22.72 -3.40 41.17
N THR A 33 -22.66 -3.76 42.45
CA THR A 33 -23.57 -3.22 43.46
C THR A 33 -23.16 -1.76 43.68
N ILE A 34 -24.08 -0.84 43.39
CA ILE A 34 -23.84 0.61 43.37
C ILE A 34 -23.92 1.14 44.81
N GLU A 35 -22.84 1.76 45.29
CA GLU A 35 -22.95 2.88 46.23
C GLU A 35 -22.43 4.14 45.51
N GLN A 36 -23.32 5.11 45.39
CA GLN A 36 -23.13 6.34 44.62
C GLN A 36 -22.05 7.22 45.25
N SER A 37 -21.01 7.55 44.48
CA SER A 37 -20.33 8.84 44.62
C SER A 37 -20.20 9.48 43.23
N ASN A 38 -20.71 10.71 43.10
CA ASN A 38 -20.72 11.47 41.86
C ASN A 38 -19.29 11.86 41.47
N THR A 39 -18.64 11.07 40.63
CA THR A 39 -17.44 11.48 39.89
C THR A 39 -17.45 10.91 38.47
N THR A 40 -17.02 11.74 37.50
CA THR A 40 -16.97 11.40 36.07
C THR A 40 -15.88 10.37 35.79
N LEU A 41 -16.28 9.19 35.31
CA LEU A 41 -15.38 8.12 34.85
C LEU A 41 -14.67 8.55 33.55
N ILE A 42 -13.33 8.47 33.51
CA ILE A 42 -12.51 8.72 32.31
C ILE A 42 -11.72 7.45 32.00
N GLU A 43 -11.99 6.84 30.84
CA GLU A 43 -11.19 5.71 30.33
C GLU A 43 -9.81 6.19 29.85
N LYS A 44 -8.73 5.62 30.41
CA LYS A 44 -7.35 5.87 29.96
C LYS A 44 -6.62 4.56 29.65
N ASN A 45 -5.67 4.62 28.72
CA ASN A 45 -4.76 3.51 28.39
C ASN A 45 -3.30 3.99 28.56
N VAL A 46 -2.43 3.15 29.11
CA VAL A 46 -1.03 3.50 29.42
C VAL A 46 -0.10 2.39 28.91
N ILE A 47 1.01 2.76 28.28
CA ILE A 47 2.05 1.82 27.83
C ILE A 47 3.43 2.42 28.07
N GLY A 48 4.36 1.61 28.56
CA GLY A 48 5.73 2.06 28.80
C GLY A 48 6.69 0.92 29.11
N ARG A 49 7.98 1.26 29.21
CA ARG A 49 9.02 0.34 29.64
C ARG A 49 8.89 0.15 31.15
N LEU A 50 8.81 -1.10 31.59
CA LEU A 50 8.82 -1.40 33.02
C LEU A 50 10.24 -1.18 33.55
N THR A 51 10.41 -0.29 34.54
CA THR A 51 11.73 -0.02 35.15
C THR A 51 11.92 -0.75 36.47
N SER A 52 10.85 -0.87 37.26
CA SER A 52 10.85 -1.61 38.52
C SER A 52 9.43 -1.96 38.91
N PHE A 53 9.28 -3.02 39.69
CA PHE A 53 8.02 -3.36 40.36
C PHE A 53 8.35 -3.88 41.75
N HIS A 54 7.47 -3.58 42.71
CA HIS A 54 7.63 -4.00 44.10
C HIS A 54 6.91 -5.34 44.34
N GLY A 55 7.33 -6.08 45.37
CA GLY A 55 6.62 -7.27 45.85
C GLY A 55 5.20 -6.94 46.33
N ILE A 56 4.42 -7.97 46.71
CA ILE A 56 3.08 -7.75 47.27
C ILE A 56 3.23 -7.09 48.66
N GLU A 57 2.62 -5.93 48.84
CA GLU A 57 2.55 -5.20 50.11
C GLU A 57 1.14 -5.29 50.69
N GLU A 58 1.02 -5.38 52.01
CA GLU A 58 -0.26 -5.33 52.72
C GLU A 58 -0.53 -3.92 53.24
N SER A 59 -1.73 -3.39 53.00
CA SER A 59 -2.15 -2.06 53.41
C SER A 59 -3.52 -2.11 54.08
N ALA A 60 -3.64 -1.50 55.26
CA ALA A 60 -4.90 -1.45 56.00
C ALA A 60 -5.75 -0.27 55.53
N ILE A 61 -6.93 -0.55 54.98
CA ILE A 61 -7.90 0.48 54.56
C ILE A 61 -9.25 0.13 55.20
N SER A 62 -9.80 1.05 55.99
CA SER A 62 -11.12 0.92 56.65
C SER A 62 -11.32 -0.45 57.32
N GLU A 63 -10.41 -0.81 58.24
CA GLU A 63 -10.44 -2.05 59.05
C GLU A 63 -10.30 -3.37 58.29
N ARG A 64 -9.94 -3.35 57.00
CA ARG A 64 -9.57 -4.56 56.23
C ARG A 64 -8.13 -4.47 55.72
N ILE A 65 -7.40 -5.59 55.83
CA ILE A 65 -6.07 -5.74 55.24
C ILE A 65 -6.25 -6.03 53.75
N VAL A 66 -5.66 -5.19 52.90
CA VAL A 66 -5.75 -5.29 51.43
C VAL A 66 -4.36 -5.37 50.84
N LYS A 67 -4.12 -6.38 50.01
CA LYS A 67 -2.86 -6.55 49.28
C LYS A 67 -2.80 -5.64 48.07
N ARG A 68 -1.62 -5.06 47.82
CA ARG A 68 -1.34 -4.16 46.70
C ARG A 68 0.02 -4.44 46.09
N ARG A 69 0.19 -4.07 44.82
CA ARG A 69 1.46 -4.21 44.10
C ARG A 69 1.69 -2.99 43.22
N SER A 70 2.86 -2.36 43.35
CA SER A 70 3.19 -1.11 42.65
C SER A 70 4.22 -1.31 41.55
N PHE A 71 4.03 -0.64 40.42
CA PHE A 71 4.85 -0.67 39.22
C PHE A 71 5.32 0.74 38.90
N THR A 72 6.58 0.89 38.50
CA THR A 72 7.14 2.18 38.11
C THR A 72 7.41 2.19 36.62
N ILE A 73 6.92 3.24 35.96
CA ILE A 73 7.07 3.46 34.53
C ILE A 73 7.46 4.92 34.29
N PRO A 74 8.54 5.20 33.56
CA PRO A 74 8.93 6.57 33.25
C PRO A 74 7.99 7.18 32.19
N ASN A 75 7.59 8.43 32.43
CA ASN A 75 6.88 9.29 31.47
C ASN A 75 7.83 9.75 30.34
N ILE A 76 7.27 10.34 29.28
CA ILE A 76 7.96 11.05 28.18
C ILE A 76 8.98 12.10 28.69
N ARG A 77 8.77 12.65 29.90
CA ARG A 77 9.67 13.57 30.61
C ARG A 77 10.67 12.91 31.57
N GLU A 78 10.74 11.58 31.58
CA GLU A 78 11.56 10.76 32.52
C GLU A 78 11.16 10.82 33.99
N GLU A 79 10.02 11.45 34.30
CA GLU A 79 9.39 11.40 35.61
C GLU A 79 8.81 10.00 35.88
N GLN A 80 9.07 9.44 37.07
CA GLN A 80 8.57 8.13 37.46
C GLN A 80 7.06 8.17 37.76
N LEU A 81 6.28 7.45 36.99
CA LEU A 81 4.86 7.21 37.25
C LEU A 81 4.70 5.90 38.02
N ASN A 82 4.09 5.97 39.21
CA ASN A 82 3.78 4.79 40.00
C ASN A 82 2.33 4.36 39.76
N ILE A 83 2.16 3.11 39.31
CA ILE A 83 0.85 2.48 39.10
C ILE A 83 0.69 1.38 40.15
N THR A 84 -0.37 1.44 40.94
CA THR A 84 -0.66 0.44 41.98
C THR A 84 -1.86 -0.41 41.59
N LEU A 85 -1.67 -1.72 41.58
CA LEU A 85 -2.71 -2.73 41.48
C LEU A 85 -3.16 -3.14 42.88
N TRP A 86 -4.46 -3.35 43.06
CA TRP A 86 -5.05 -3.68 44.36
C TRP A 86 -5.79 -5.02 44.29
N ARG A 87 -5.88 -5.72 45.44
CA ARG A 87 -6.64 -6.98 45.62
C ARG A 87 -6.20 -8.07 44.63
N GLU A 88 -7.15 -8.86 44.15
CA GLU A 88 -6.99 -10.04 43.29
C GLU A 88 -6.14 -9.77 42.03
N THR A 89 -6.23 -8.56 41.46
CA THR A 89 -5.45 -8.14 40.28
C THR A 89 -3.95 -8.02 40.58
N GLY A 90 -3.58 -7.64 41.80
CA GLY A 90 -2.17 -7.59 42.24
C GLY A 90 -1.61 -8.97 42.59
N GLU A 91 -2.46 -9.87 43.09
CA GLU A 91 -2.11 -11.22 43.55
C GLU A 91 -1.86 -12.21 42.41
N HIS A 92 -2.65 -12.13 41.32
CA HIS A 92 -2.54 -13.04 40.16
C HIS A 92 -1.42 -12.68 39.18
N PHE A 93 -0.63 -11.65 39.47
CA PHE A 93 0.51 -11.27 38.66
C PHE A 93 1.74 -12.14 39.02
N ASP A 94 2.15 -13.01 38.09
CA ASP A 94 3.27 -13.93 38.28
C ASP A 94 4.62 -13.22 38.06
N GLU A 95 5.28 -12.92 39.17
CA GLU A 95 6.58 -12.25 39.22
C GLU A 95 7.72 -13.10 38.63
N ASN A 96 7.63 -14.43 38.71
CA ASN A 96 8.68 -15.33 38.21
C ASN A 96 8.74 -15.28 36.69
N VAL A 97 7.58 -15.15 36.03
CA VAL A 97 7.47 -15.03 34.58
C VAL A 97 8.15 -13.74 34.10
N VAL A 98 7.91 -12.61 34.76
CA VAL A 98 8.49 -11.31 34.36
C VAL A 98 10.00 -11.26 34.65
N ARG A 99 10.46 -11.78 35.78
CA ARG A 99 11.91 -11.86 36.10
C ARG A 99 12.68 -12.81 35.18
N SER A 100 11.99 -13.78 34.57
CA SER A 100 12.60 -14.68 33.58
C SER A 100 12.68 -14.09 32.17
N MET A 101 12.03 -12.94 31.91
CA MET A 101 12.10 -12.27 30.61
C MET A 101 13.40 -11.51 30.44
N THR A 102 13.94 -11.51 29.22
CA THR A 102 15.13 -10.73 28.85
C THR A 102 14.77 -9.25 28.69
N GLU A 103 15.44 -8.37 29.43
CA GLU A 103 15.20 -6.91 29.33
C GLU A 103 15.62 -6.34 27.96
N PRO A 104 14.94 -5.28 27.47
CA PRO A 104 13.89 -4.49 28.13
C PRO A 104 12.46 -5.04 27.95
N ILE A 105 11.62 -4.88 28.99
CA ILE A 105 10.23 -5.36 29.05
C ILE A 105 9.25 -4.20 28.84
N VAL A 106 8.23 -4.40 28.01
CA VAL A 106 7.15 -3.43 27.76
C VAL A 106 5.85 -3.94 28.41
N ILE A 107 5.16 -3.05 29.13
CA ILE A 107 3.87 -3.33 29.77
C ILE A 107 2.80 -2.35 29.25
N ALA A 108 1.62 -2.87 28.94
CA ALA A 108 0.46 -2.11 28.49
C ALA A 108 -0.73 -2.36 29.41
N PHE A 109 -1.34 -1.28 29.91
CA PHE A 109 -2.57 -1.27 30.68
C PHE A 109 -3.71 -0.76 29.78
N THR A 110 -4.71 -1.59 29.56
CA THR A 110 -5.87 -1.26 28.72
C THR A 110 -7.18 -1.31 29.50
N THR A 111 -8.11 -0.42 29.14
CA THR A 111 -9.43 -0.17 29.76
C THR A 111 -9.32 0.12 31.26
N MET A 112 -8.95 1.35 31.64
CA MET A 112 -8.88 1.78 33.04
C MET A 112 -10.03 2.75 33.36
N ASP A 113 -10.91 2.40 34.30
CA ASP A 113 -11.97 3.28 34.82
C ASP A 113 -11.46 4.06 36.04
N GLN A 114 -11.33 5.39 35.93
CA GLN A 114 -10.84 6.26 37.01
C GLN A 114 -11.95 6.59 38.02
N ALA A 115 -11.80 6.17 39.28
CA ALA A 115 -12.70 6.54 40.39
C ALA A 115 -12.07 7.65 41.26
N GLY A 116 -12.25 8.91 40.85
CA GLY A 116 -11.97 10.10 41.67
C GLY A 116 -10.50 10.41 41.98
N GLU A 117 -10.24 11.64 42.42
CA GLU A 117 -8.91 12.19 42.71
C GLU A 117 -8.78 12.43 44.23
N LEU A 118 -7.99 11.62 44.92
CA LEU A 118 -7.63 11.79 46.33
C LEU A 118 -6.12 11.58 46.48
N GLY A 119 -5.34 12.64 46.22
CA GLY A 119 -3.87 12.61 46.35
C GLY A 119 -3.15 11.76 45.30
N PRO A 120 -1.85 11.41 45.50
CA PRO A 120 -1.01 10.79 44.47
C PRO A 120 -1.30 9.30 44.21
N TYR A 121 -2.46 8.80 44.66
CA TYR A 121 -2.84 7.40 44.58
C TYR A 121 -4.11 7.24 43.73
N PHE A 122 -3.99 6.54 42.61
CA PHE A 122 -5.12 6.26 41.70
C PHE A 122 -5.72 4.89 41.99
N ASN A 123 -7.05 4.80 42.02
CA ASN A 123 -7.80 3.56 42.28
C ASN A 123 -8.54 3.11 41.01
N TRP A 124 -8.44 1.83 40.64
CA TRP A 124 -8.85 1.31 39.33
C TRP A 124 -9.63 0.00 39.47
N THR A 125 -10.79 -0.12 38.80
CA THR A 125 -11.73 -1.23 39.02
C THR A 125 -11.80 -2.27 37.89
N ARG A 126 -11.28 -1.96 36.70
CA ARG A 126 -11.06 -2.91 35.59
C ARG A 126 -9.71 -2.61 34.96
N ILE A 127 -8.85 -3.61 34.79
CA ILE A 127 -7.54 -3.47 34.16
C ILE A 127 -7.22 -4.75 33.39
N THR A 128 -6.86 -4.62 32.11
CA THR A 128 -6.20 -5.69 31.35
C THR A 128 -4.72 -5.36 31.21
N ILE A 129 -3.84 -6.27 31.62
CA ILE A 129 -2.38 -6.09 31.61
C ILE A 129 -1.76 -7.02 30.57
N GLU A 130 -0.97 -6.46 29.66
CA GLU A 130 -0.20 -7.23 28.69
C GLU A 130 1.30 -6.91 28.84
N VAL A 131 2.14 -7.94 29.04
CA VAL A 131 3.59 -7.82 29.24
C VAL A 131 4.33 -8.58 28.14
N ARG A 132 5.29 -7.95 27.45
CA ARG A 132 6.10 -8.61 26.40
C ARG A 132 7.58 -8.18 26.41
N PRO A 133 8.51 -9.08 26.04
CA PRO A 133 9.91 -8.73 25.79
C PRO A 133 10.07 -7.96 24.47
N MET A 134 10.99 -7.00 24.45
CA MET A 134 11.21 -6.12 23.30
C MET A 134 11.89 -6.89 22.15
N GLY A 135 11.19 -7.02 21.00
CA GLY A 135 11.70 -7.70 19.80
C GLY A 135 10.80 -8.81 19.24
N GLN A 136 9.83 -9.32 20.01
CA GLN A 136 8.75 -10.16 19.48
C GLN A 136 7.65 -9.32 18.82
N ASP A 137 6.96 -9.90 17.84
CA ASP A 137 5.97 -9.30 16.93
C ASP A 137 4.98 -8.31 17.59
N ILE A 138 5.39 -7.04 17.72
CA ILE A 138 4.63 -5.93 18.31
C ILE A 138 3.45 -5.52 17.38
N THR A 139 3.38 -6.11 16.19
CA THR A 139 2.42 -5.77 15.14
C THR A 139 0.98 -6.11 15.53
N LYS A 140 0.76 -7.08 16.42
CA LYS A 140 -0.55 -7.37 17.03
C LYS A 140 -1.01 -6.33 18.06
N LEU A 141 -0.09 -5.65 18.76
CA LEU A 141 -0.42 -4.45 19.54
C LEU A 141 -0.74 -3.27 18.59
N HIS A 142 -0.06 -3.23 17.45
CA HIS A 142 -0.25 -2.21 16.42
C HIS A 142 -1.65 -2.26 15.79
N SER A 143 -2.25 -3.44 15.62
CA SER A 143 -3.63 -3.57 15.13
C SER A 143 -4.70 -3.13 16.13
N ARG A 144 -4.36 -2.99 17.43
CA ARG A 144 -5.22 -2.31 18.43
C ARG A 144 -5.05 -0.78 18.46
N LYS A 145 -4.14 -0.18 17.68
CA LYS A 145 -3.96 1.30 17.60
C LYS A 145 -5.24 2.05 17.24
N VAL A 146 -6.18 1.43 16.54
CA VAL A 146 -7.43 2.09 16.14
C VAL A 146 -8.31 2.43 17.35
N ALA A 147 -8.15 1.72 18.48
CA ALA A 147 -8.87 2.00 19.73
C ALA A 147 -8.15 2.99 20.67
N LEU A 148 -6.90 3.37 20.40
CA LEU A 148 -6.02 4.10 21.33
C LEU A 148 -5.88 5.61 21.06
N ARG A 149 -6.79 6.21 20.27
CA ARG A 149 -6.70 7.64 19.87
C ARG A 149 -6.99 8.67 20.97
N ARG A 150 -7.23 8.25 22.22
CA ARG A 150 -7.52 9.15 23.36
C ARG A 150 -6.54 9.05 24.55
N SER A 151 -5.39 8.37 24.41
CA SER A 151 -4.38 8.35 25.48
C SER A 151 -3.34 9.46 25.30
N MET A 152 -3.10 10.22 26.38
CA MET A 152 -2.21 11.39 26.49
C MET A 152 -0.70 11.08 26.30
N PHE A 153 -0.35 9.83 26.01
CA PHE A 153 1.01 9.33 25.95
C PHE A 153 1.07 8.32 24.81
N LEU A 154 1.73 8.60 23.68
CA LEU A 154 2.29 7.50 22.86
C LEU A 154 3.13 7.88 21.63
N GLU A 155 3.07 9.08 21.06
CA GLU A 155 3.77 9.28 19.78
C GLU A 155 5.30 9.38 19.92
N ASN A 156 5.83 9.99 20.98
CA ASN A 156 7.28 10.15 21.16
C ASN A 156 7.97 9.02 21.94
N SER A 157 7.23 8.18 22.67
CA SER A 157 7.81 7.13 23.52
C SER A 157 8.29 5.92 22.74
N MET A 158 7.58 5.49 21.69
CA MET A 158 7.98 4.31 20.90
C MET A 158 9.33 4.53 20.18
N GLN A 159 9.56 5.72 19.64
CA GLN A 159 10.83 6.08 19.01
C GLN A 159 11.97 6.23 20.03
N LYS A 160 11.70 6.74 21.24
CA LYS A 160 12.70 6.79 22.32
C LYS A 160 12.99 5.42 22.94
N ILE A 161 12.00 4.53 23.08
CA ILE A 161 12.17 3.16 23.57
C ILE A 161 13.06 2.36 22.60
N LEU A 162 12.85 2.51 21.29
CA LEU A 162 13.71 1.92 20.26
C LEU A 162 15.15 2.48 20.27
N ASN A 163 15.36 3.70 20.76
CA ASN A 163 16.67 4.36 20.82
C ASN A 163 17.37 4.26 22.21
N GLY A 164 16.65 3.88 23.27
CA GLY A 164 17.11 3.93 24.68
C GLY A 164 17.95 2.73 25.15
N GLY A 165 18.38 1.84 24.25
CA GLY A 165 19.26 0.70 24.57
C GLY A 165 20.74 1.06 24.80
N LYS A 166 21.08 2.34 24.97
CA LYS A 166 22.46 2.80 25.15
C LYS A 166 22.54 3.77 26.32
N THR A 167 22.72 3.24 27.54
CA THR A 167 23.58 3.80 28.61
C THR A 167 23.28 3.13 29.95
N CYS A 168 24.22 2.34 30.46
CA CYS A 168 24.65 2.37 31.86
C CYS A 168 25.81 1.38 32.00
N PHE A 169 27.05 1.88 32.11
CA PHE A 169 28.15 1.29 32.91
C PHE A 169 29.32 2.29 32.92
N TYR A 170 29.42 3.05 34.00
CA TYR A 170 30.66 3.61 34.56
C TYR A 170 30.51 3.35 36.06
N LEU A 171 31.32 2.51 36.69
CA LEU A 171 32.72 2.68 37.14
C LEU A 171 33.36 1.27 37.21
N GLN A 172 34.64 0.99 37.00
CA GLN A 172 35.90 1.73 36.96
C GLN A 172 36.96 0.80 36.32
N GLN A 173 38.10 1.37 35.88
CA GLN A 173 39.37 0.73 35.48
C GLN A 173 39.61 0.38 34.00
N GLY A 174 40.67 0.98 33.44
CA GLY A 174 41.54 0.37 32.43
C GLY A 174 41.59 1.05 31.05
N ASN A 175 42.62 1.86 30.80
CA ASN A 175 42.96 2.51 29.53
C ASN A 175 43.35 1.53 28.40
N LEU A 176 42.43 0.69 27.90
CA LEU A 176 42.69 -0.21 26.76
C LEU A 176 41.57 -0.28 25.70
N PHE A 177 40.49 0.50 25.84
CA PHE A 177 39.27 0.35 25.01
C PHE A 177 39.08 1.40 23.90
N ALA A 178 39.98 2.37 23.74
CA ALA A 178 39.80 3.46 22.77
C ALA A 178 39.90 2.99 21.30
N GLY A 179 40.77 2.02 21.00
CA GLY A 179 40.95 1.49 19.64
C GLY A 179 39.78 0.63 19.14
N LEU A 180 39.13 -0.15 20.03
CA LEU A 180 38.05 -1.07 19.66
C LEU A 180 36.73 -0.35 19.33
N LYS A 181 36.48 0.81 19.96
CA LYS A 181 35.24 1.59 19.74
C LYS A 181 35.17 2.20 18.33
N PHE A 182 36.31 2.61 17.76
CA PHE A 182 36.36 3.13 16.39
C PHE A 182 36.09 2.04 15.35
N ILE A 183 36.57 0.83 15.58
CA ILE A 183 36.33 -0.32 14.69
C ILE A 183 34.84 -0.71 14.71
N PHE A 184 34.21 -0.76 15.88
CA PHE A 184 32.79 -1.10 16.01
C PHE A 184 31.87 -0.05 15.37
N LEU A 185 32.22 1.24 15.48
CA LEU A 185 31.47 2.33 14.84
C LEU A 185 31.60 2.30 13.31
N ALA A 186 32.80 1.99 12.80
CA ALA A 186 33.03 1.80 11.37
C ALA A 186 32.27 0.59 10.81
N VAL A 187 32.24 -0.53 11.54
CA VAL A 187 31.48 -1.74 11.14
C VAL A 187 29.97 -1.50 11.16
N LEU A 188 29.44 -0.76 12.14
CA LEU A 188 28.01 -0.39 12.17
C LEU A 188 27.61 0.55 11.02
N CYS A 189 28.53 1.44 10.60
CA CYS A 189 28.32 2.35 9.47
C CYS A 189 28.46 1.64 8.12
N CYS A 190 29.22 0.53 8.08
CA CYS A 190 29.44 -0.29 6.90
C CYS A 190 28.44 -1.44 6.72
N MET A 191 27.45 -1.61 7.61
CA MET A 191 26.32 -2.51 7.37
C MET A 191 25.46 -1.92 6.24
N PRO A 192 25.37 -2.55 5.06
CA PRO A 192 24.46 -2.06 4.04
C PRO A 192 23.04 -2.21 4.59
N LEU A 193 22.38 -1.09 4.86
CA LEU A 193 20.92 -1.03 4.92
C LEU A 193 20.44 -1.68 3.62
N SER A 194 19.94 -2.91 3.73
CA SER A 194 19.29 -3.55 2.59
C SER A 194 18.19 -2.59 2.15
N PRO A 195 18.16 -2.15 0.87
CA PRO A 195 17.06 -1.33 0.42
C PRO A 195 15.80 -2.14 0.67
N ALA A 196 14.94 -1.66 1.56
CA ALA A 196 13.57 -2.11 1.59
C ALA A 196 13.03 -1.76 0.20
N ALA A 197 13.03 -2.74 -0.69
CA ALA A 197 12.47 -2.56 -2.01
C ALA A 197 11.01 -2.21 -1.77
N ALA A 198 10.65 -1.02 -2.24
CA ALA A 198 9.33 -0.45 -2.12
C ALA A 198 8.36 -1.21 -3.02
N TYR A 199 8.05 -2.44 -2.65
CA TYR A 199 7.08 -3.25 -3.36
C TYR A 199 5.68 -2.68 -3.10
N ASP A 200 4.84 -2.72 -4.13
CA ASP A 200 3.44 -2.33 -4.01
C ASP A 200 2.68 -3.40 -3.20
N PRO A 201 2.08 -3.08 -2.04
CA PRO A 201 1.36 -4.08 -1.25
C PRO A 201 0.19 -4.74 -1.97
N LEU A 202 -0.40 -4.09 -2.98
CA LEU A 202 -1.50 -4.68 -3.77
C LEU A 202 -1.02 -5.44 -5.01
N ASP A 203 0.28 -5.41 -5.31
CA ASP A 203 0.88 -6.17 -6.42
C ASP A 203 2.32 -6.60 -6.07
N PRO A 204 2.50 -7.46 -5.05
CA PRO A 204 3.83 -7.81 -4.53
C PRO A 204 4.70 -8.55 -5.54
N ASN A 205 4.09 -9.24 -6.51
CA ASN A 205 4.78 -9.98 -7.56
C ASN A 205 4.82 -9.23 -8.91
N GLY A 206 4.25 -8.03 -8.96
CA GLY A 206 4.15 -7.22 -10.16
C GLY A 206 5.52 -6.82 -10.70
N ASN A 207 5.84 -7.30 -11.90
CA ASN A 207 7.09 -6.97 -12.59
C ASN A 207 6.89 -6.94 -14.11
N VAL A 208 7.87 -6.37 -14.81
CA VAL A 208 7.96 -6.43 -16.26
C VAL A 208 9.20 -7.25 -16.61
N SER A 209 9.01 -8.33 -17.35
CA SER A 209 10.11 -9.18 -17.81
C SER A 209 10.45 -8.86 -19.26
N ILE A 210 11.74 -8.73 -19.56
CA ILE A 210 12.25 -8.62 -20.91
C ILE A 210 13.04 -9.89 -21.19
N ARG A 211 12.46 -10.78 -22.00
CA ARG A 211 13.10 -12.02 -22.45
C ARG A 211 13.76 -11.78 -23.79
N TRP A 212 14.99 -12.24 -23.91
CA TRP A 212 15.78 -12.15 -25.12
C TRP A 212 16.16 -13.55 -25.58
N ASP A 213 15.64 -13.94 -26.75
CA ASP A 213 15.76 -15.28 -27.30
C ASP A 213 16.60 -15.23 -28.58
N VAL A 214 17.82 -15.78 -28.54
CA VAL A 214 18.68 -15.90 -29.72
C VAL A 214 18.20 -17.05 -30.59
N MET A 215 17.67 -16.73 -31.77
CA MET A 215 17.02 -17.68 -32.66
C MET A 215 18.00 -18.33 -33.64
N SER A 216 18.95 -17.56 -34.16
CA SER A 216 19.95 -18.03 -35.11
C SER A 216 21.21 -17.17 -35.07
N TRP A 217 22.34 -17.74 -35.50
CA TRP A 217 23.56 -16.98 -35.75
C TRP A 217 23.49 -16.26 -37.10
N ALA A 218 24.05 -15.06 -37.16
CA ALA A 218 24.29 -14.31 -38.39
C ALA A 218 25.79 -14.34 -38.73
N THR A 219 26.18 -13.77 -39.88
CA THR A 219 27.58 -13.73 -40.33
C THR A 219 28.51 -13.04 -39.32
N ASP A 220 28.04 -11.98 -38.67
CA ASP A 220 28.81 -11.17 -37.72
C ASP A 220 28.09 -10.95 -36.39
N GLY A 221 27.11 -11.80 -36.06
CA GLY A 221 26.37 -11.70 -34.80
C GLY A 221 25.23 -12.69 -34.70
N TYR A 222 24.02 -12.21 -34.40
CA TYR A 222 22.85 -13.09 -34.21
C TYR A 222 21.53 -12.38 -34.51
N VAL A 223 20.49 -13.20 -34.75
CA VAL A 223 19.10 -12.75 -34.80
C VAL A 223 18.41 -13.18 -33.50
N ALA A 224 17.71 -12.25 -32.86
CA ALA A 224 16.99 -12.50 -31.62
C ALA A 224 15.56 -11.98 -31.65
N ALA A 225 14.68 -12.70 -30.94
CA ALA A 225 13.36 -12.21 -30.59
C ALA A 225 13.40 -11.66 -29.17
N VAL A 226 12.95 -10.41 -29.00
CA VAL A 226 12.86 -9.74 -27.71
C VAL A 226 11.39 -9.63 -27.34
N THR A 227 11.01 -10.20 -26.21
CA THR A 227 9.63 -10.20 -25.70
C THR A 227 9.56 -9.43 -24.38
N ILE A 228 8.66 -8.47 -24.29
CA ILE A 228 8.34 -7.70 -23.10
C ILE A 228 7.00 -8.21 -22.57
N ASN A 229 7.00 -8.77 -21.37
CA ASN A 229 5.77 -9.20 -20.69
C ASN A 229 5.53 -8.31 -19.48
N ASN A 230 4.34 -7.72 -19.41
CA ASN A 230 3.87 -7.01 -18.23
C ASN A 230 3.11 -7.99 -17.32
N PHE A 231 3.71 -8.36 -16.19
CA PHE A 231 3.08 -9.20 -15.16
C PHE A 231 2.42 -8.40 -14.04
N GLN A 232 2.27 -7.08 -14.19
CA GLN A 232 1.59 -6.25 -13.21
C GLN A 232 0.09 -6.45 -13.30
N LEU A 233 -0.59 -6.51 -12.16
CA LEU A 233 -2.03 -6.83 -12.10
C LEU A 233 -2.89 -5.71 -12.69
N PHE A 234 -2.60 -4.45 -12.36
CA PHE A 234 -3.47 -3.32 -12.69
C PHE A 234 -2.74 -2.13 -13.33
N ARG A 235 -1.40 -2.16 -13.39
CA ARG A 235 -0.60 -1.12 -14.07
C ARG A 235 -0.38 -1.50 -15.53
N HIS A 236 -0.67 -0.57 -16.43
CA HIS A 236 -0.50 -0.72 -17.87
C HIS A 236 0.42 0.38 -18.41
N PHE A 237 0.99 0.15 -19.59
CA PHE A 237 1.73 1.15 -20.35
C PHE A 237 0.78 1.86 -21.30
N MET A 238 0.54 3.14 -21.03
CA MET A 238 -0.27 4.02 -21.86
C MET A 238 0.58 4.66 -22.96
N SER A 239 -0.06 5.17 -24.02
CA SER A 239 0.60 6.04 -25.01
C SER A 239 1.38 7.18 -24.32
N PRO A 240 2.64 7.47 -24.70
CA PRO A 240 3.38 7.04 -25.90
C PRO A 240 4.03 5.65 -25.82
N GLY A 241 3.66 4.84 -24.82
CA GLY A 241 4.06 3.46 -24.69
C GLY A 241 5.37 3.25 -23.96
N TRP A 242 5.85 2.00 -23.97
CA TRP A 242 7.15 1.65 -23.42
C TRP A 242 8.31 2.15 -24.30
N SER A 243 9.42 2.50 -23.67
CA SER A 243 10.72 2.73 -24.31
C SER A 243 11.76 1.87 -23.60
N LEU A 244 12.44 1.01 -24.35
CA LEU A 244 13.42 0.06 -23.83
C LEU A 244 14.82 0.49 -24.25
N GLY A 245 15.70 0.75 -23.30
CA GLY A 245 17.11 1.03 -23.52
C GLY A 245 18.02 -0.02 -22.89
N TRP A 246 19.23 -0.15 -23.42
CA TRP A 246 20.30 -0.96 -22.85
C TRP A 246 21.64 -0.42 -23.32
N THR A 247 22.73 -0.95 -22.77
CA THR A 247 24.10 -0.66 -23.18
C THR A 247 24.77 -1.93 -23.68
N TRP A 248 25.30 -1.87 -24.91
CA TRP A 248 26.07 -2.96 -25.48
C TRP A 248 27.36 -3.22 -24.69
N ALA A 249 27.71 -4.51 -24.55
CA ALA A 249 28.86 -4.93 -23.75
C ALA A 249 30.19 -4.60 -24.44
N LYS A 250 30.23 -4.67 -25.76
CA LYS A 250 31.38 -4.39 -26.61
C LYS A 250 31.05 -3.23 -27.58
N LYS A 251 31.12 -3.48 -28.89
CA LYS A 251 30.89 -2.55 -30.00
C LYS A 251 29.78 -3.06 -30.92
N GLU A 252 28.81 -3.76 -30.34
CA GLU A 252 27.67 -4.31 -31.06
C GLU A 252 26.86 -3.20 -31.73
N ILE A 253 26.23 -3.55 -32.85
CA ILE A 253 25.39 -2.66 -33.65
C ILE A 253 24.05 -3.34 -33.94
N ILE A 254 23.07 -2.55 -34.35
CA ILE A 254 21.76 -3.05 -34.81
C ILE A 254 21.75 -2.99 -36.34
N TRP A 255 21.74 -4.14 -36.99
CA TRP A 255 21.62 -4.22 -38.45
C TRP A 255 20.20 -3.87 -38.88
N THR A 256 19.21 -4.57 -38.35
CA THR A 256 17.79 -4.42 -38.69
C THR A 256 16.90 -4.73 -37.49
N MET A 257 15.66 -4.23 -37.54
CA MET A 257 14.62 -4.50 -36.54
C MET A 257 13.26 -4.72 -37.24
N LEU A 258 12.43 -5.59 -36.68
CA LEU A 258 11.04 -5.80 -37.11
C LEU A 258 10.12 -5.69 -35.88
N GLY A 259 8.99 -5.00 -36.02
CA GLY A 259 8.02 -4.73 -34.96
C GLY A 259 8.38 -3.57 -34.04
N ALA A 260 9.64 -3.14 -34.00
CA ALA A 260 10.12 -2.00 -33.21
C ALA A 260 11.23 -1.26 -33.96
N GLN A 261 11.58 -0.05 -33.50
CA GLN A 261 12.66 0.76 -34.08
C GLN A 261 13.49 1.47 -33.01
N ALA A 262 14.79 1.62 -33.28
CA ALA A 262 15.64 2.52 -32.50
C ALA A 262 15.27 3.99 -32.75
N LYS A 263 15.18 4.80 -31.67
CA LYS A 263 14.89 6.24 -31.75
C LYS A 263 15.98 7.04 -32.47
N GLU A 264 17.23 6.56 -32.38
CA GLU A 264 18.40 7.24 -32.93
C GLU A 264 19.34 6.25 -33.61
N GLN A 265 19.89 6.65 -34.75
CA GLN A 265 20.88 5.87 -35.48
C GLN A 265 22.28 5.97 -34.85
N GLY A 266 22.69 7.15 -34.35
CA GLY A 266 24.04 7.39 -33.83
C GLY A 266 25.10 7.49 -34.94
N ASP A 267 26.38 7.48 -34.56
CA ASP A 267 27.50 7.59 -35.51
C ASP A 267 27.81 6.24 -36.18
N CYS A 268 27.29 6.07 -37.40
CA CYS A 268 27.56 4.92 -38.27
C CYS A 268 28.64 5.19 -39.33
N SER A 269 29.44 6.25 -39.22
CA SER A 269 30.40 6.70 -40.25
C SER A 269 31.42 5.65 -40.72
N LYS A 270 31.65 4.62 -39.90
CA LYS A 270 32.53 3.46 -40.21
C LYS A 270 31.98 2.55 -41.31
N PHE A 271 30.67 2.56 -41.53
CA PHE A 271 30.01 1.71 -42.53
C PHE A 271 29.72 2.54 -43.79
N LYS A 272 30.33 2.18 -44.92
CA LYS A 272 30.24 2.96 -46.17
C LYS A 272 29.22 2.41 -47.19
N ILE A 273 28.91 1.12 -47.12
CA ILE A 273 28.03 0.44 -48.10
C ILE A 273 26.68 0.15 -47.45
N ASN A 274 26.66 -0.79 -46.50
CA ASN A 274 25.45 -1.12 -45.75
C ASN A 274 25.47 -0.39 -44.41
N ILE A 275 24.65 0.64 -44.29
CA ILE A 275 24.55 1.43 -43.06
C ILE A 275 23.61 0.71 -42.08
N PRO A 276 24.06 0.39 -40.85
CA PRO A 276 23.21 -0.24 -39.84
C PRO A 276 22.04 0.66 -39.40
N HIS A 277 20.96 0.03 -38.92
CA HIS A 277 19.82 0.71 -38.31
C HIS A 277 20.23 1.58 -37.10
N SER A 278 21.17 1.10 -36.28
CA SER A 278 21.75 1.91 -35.20
C SER A 278 23.16 1.44 -34.81
N CYS A 279 24.08 2.40 -34.70
CA CYS A 279 25.46 2.21 -34.22
C CYS A 279 25.66 2.79 -32.81
N LYS A 280 24.59 3.26 -32.17
CA LYS A 280 24.66 3.82 -30.82
C LYS A 280 24.98 2.71 -29.82
N ARG A 281 25.95 2.97 -28.92
CA ARG A 281 26.34 2.00 -27.86
C ARG A 281 25.22 1.76 -26.86
N ASN A 282 24.39 2.76 -26.62
CA ASN A 282 23.23 2.74 -25.73
C ASN A 282 21.94 3.06 -26.50
N PRO A 283 21.46 2.14 -27.36
CA PRO A 283 20.25 2.38 -28.13
C PRO A 283 19.03 2.49 -27.22
N THR A 284 18.02 3.24 -27.66
CA THR A 284 16.68 3.25 -27.07
C THR A 284 15.70 2.86 -28.16
N VAL A 285 14.88 1.86 -27.89
CA VAL A 285 13.94 1.24 -28.82
C VAL A 285 12.52 1.53 -28.37
N VAL A 286 11.66 1.78 -29.36
CA VAL A 286 10.22 1.92 -29.20
C VAL A 286 9.50 0.99 -30.17
N ASP A 287 8.31 0.60 -29.77
CA ASP A 287 7.39 -0.15 -30.62
C ASP A 287 6.96 0.67 -31.84
N LEU A 288 6.60 -0.01 -32.92
CA LEU A 288 6.01 0.63 -34.09
C LEU A 288 4.51 0.91 -33.87
N LEU A 289 3.92 1.75 -34.72
CA LEU A 289 2.50 2.11 -34.64
C LEU A 289 1.58 1.04 -35.29
N PRO A 290 0.28 0.97 -34.94
CA PRO A 290 -0.63 -0.05 -35.47
C PRO A 290 -0.79 -0.10 -37.00
N GLU A 291 -0.52 1.00 -37.70
CA GLU A 291 -0.65 1.11 -39.17
C GLU A 291 0.62 0.67 -39.92
N THR A 292 1.55 0.01 -39.25
CA THR A 292 2.83 -0.43 -39.82
C THR A 292 2.61 -1.49 -40.91
N PRO A 293 3.28 -1.42 -42.06
CA PRO A 293 3.20 -2.42 -43.12
C PRO A 293 3.56 -3.84 -42.64
N PHE A 294 2.89 -4.87 -43.19
CA PHE A 294 3.02 -6.26 -42.74
C PHE A 294 4.47 -6.80 -42.79
N ASN A 295 5.28 -6.36 -43.76
CA ASN A 295 6.69 -6.74 -43.88
C ASN A 295 7.59 -6.19 -42.76
N GLN A 296 7.11 -5.19 -42.01
CA GLN A 296 7.80 -4.60 -40.86
C GLN A 296 7.21 -5.06 -39.52
N GLN A 297 6.14 -5.86 -39.55
CA GLN A 297 5.51 -6.39 -38.35
C GLN A 297 6.22 -7.66 -37.84
N PHE A 298 6.00 -7.94 -36.56
CA PHE A 298 6.42 -9.12 -35.84
C PHE A 298 5.26 -9.62 -34.95
N GLY A 299 5.35 -10.83 -34.40
CA GLY A 299 4.31 -11.33 -33.49
C GLY A 299 4.13 -10.42 -32.26
N ASN A 300 2.89 -10.11 -31.89
CA ASN A 300 2.52 -9.29 -30.71
C ASN A 300 3.04 -7.83 -30.67
N CYS A 301 3.56 -7.28 -31.77
CA CYS A 301 3.63 -5.83 -32.02
C CYS A 301 2.38 -5.39 -32.85
N CYS A 302 2.21 -4.20 -33.41
CA CYS A 302 2.85 -2.89 -33.27
C CYS A 302 1.81 -2.01 -32.56
N LYS A 303 1.85 -1.92 -31.24
CA LYS A 303 0.76 -1.32 -30.44
C LYS A 303 1.07 0.14 -30.08
N GLY A 304 2.05 0.77 -30.73
CA GLY A 304 2.57 2.07 -30.32
C GLY A 304 3.13 2.04 -28.88
N GLY A 305 3.57 0.87 -28.42
CA GLY A 305 4.13 0.65 -27.10
C GLY A 305 3.09 0.56 -25.98
N VAL A 306 1.79 0.56 -26.32
CA VAL A 306 0.72 0.33 -25.36
C VAL A 306 0.74 -1.14 -24.94
N LEU A 307 0.71 -1.39 -23.63
CA LEU A 307 0.79 -2.73 -23.06
C LEU A 307 -0.17 -2.82 -21.88
N ALA A 308 -1.17 -3.69 -21.98
CA ALA A 308 -2.18 -3.84 -20.93
C ALA A 308 -1.56 -4.42 -19.64
N SER A 309 -2.29 -4.32 -18.53
CA SER A 309 -1.92 -5.04 -17.30
C SER A 309 -2.31 -6.52 -17.44
N TRP A 310 -1.55 -7.41 -16.81
CA TRP A 310 -1.85 -8.84 -16.80
C TRP A 310 -3.23 -9.14 -16.21
N GLY A 311 -3.60 -8.42 -15.15
CA GLY A 311 -4.91 -8.60 -14.53
C GLY A 311 -6.06 -8.15 -15.45
N GLN A 312 -5.85 -7.18 -16.34
CA GLN A 312 -6.90 -6.70 -17.25
C GLN A 312 -7.01 -7.59 -18.49
N ASP A 313 -5.91 -7.79 -19.22
CA ASP A 313 -5.88 -8.57 -20.46
C ASP A 313 -4.49 -9.23 -20.64
N PRO A 314 -4.34 -10.50 -20.23
CA PRO A 314 -3.08 -11.24 -20.37
C PRO A 314 -2.55 -11.31 -21.81
N SER A 315 -3.44 -11.33 -22.81
CA SER A 315 -3.05 -11.42 -24.22
C SER A 315 -2.50 -10.10 -24.75
N ALA A 316 -3.02 -8.99 -24.25
CA ALA A 316 -2.55 -7.65 -24.59
C ALA A 316 -1.38 -7.17 -23.70
N ALA A 317 -1.00 -7.93 -22.67
CA ALA A 317 0.12 -7.65 -21.77
C ALA A 317 1.50 -8.11 -22.30
N VAL A 318 1.56 -8.51 -23.57
CA VAL A 318 2.79 -8.94 -24.27
C VAL A 318 3.06 -8.05 -25.48
N ALA A 319 4.31 -7.62 -25.63
CA ALA A 319 4.87 -7.01 -26.82
C ALA A 319 6.13 -7.76 -27.23
N ALA A 320 6.41 -7.88 -28.53
CA ALA A 320 7.64 -8.48 -29.00
C ALA A 320 8.14 -7.87 -30.30
N PHE A 321 9.45 -7.93 -30.52
CA PHE A 321 10.10 -7.46 -31.73
C PHE A 321 11.30 -8.35 -32.05
N GLN A 322 11.71 -8.35 -33.32
CA GLN A 322 12.93 -9.03 -33.76
C GLN A 322 14.05 -8.01 -33.93
N ILE A 323 15.27 -8.42 -33.58
CA ILE A 323 16.48 -7.62 -33.74
C ILE A 323 17.60 -8.46 -34.34
N THR A 324 18.28 -7.90 -35.34
CA THR A 324 19.52 -8.47 -35.89
C THR A 324 20.69 -7.68 -35.35
N VAL A 325 21.53 -8.33 -34.54
CA VAL A 325 22.67 -7.72 -33.87
C VAL A 325 23.95 -8.10 -34.61
N GLY A 326 24.78 -7.10 -34.89
CA GLY A 326 26.11 -7.26 -35.49
C GLY A 326 27.23 -7.02 -34.49
N LEU A 327 28.45 -7.42 -34.86
CA LEU A 327 29.69 -7.32 -34.07
C LEU A 327 29.62 -7.93 -32.65
N SER A 328 28.74 -8.91 -32.43
CA SER A 328 28.47 -9.52 -31.11
C SER A 328 29.13 -10.88 -30.88
N GLY A 329 29.66 -11.49 -31.94
CA GLY A 329 30.10 -12.90 -31.96
C GLY A 329 28.96 -13.86 -32.35
N THR A 330 29.33 -15.06 -32.80
CA THR A 330 28.45 -16.04 -33.46
C THR A 330 28.35 -17.36 -32.69
N SER A 331 28.61 -17.34 -31.39
CA SER A 331 28.49 -18.54 -30.54
C SER A 331 28.11 -18.21 -29.10
N ASN A 332 27.55 -19.20 -28.40
CA ASN A 332 27.15 -19.09 -26.98
C ASN A 332 28.29 -18.66 -26.04
N LYS A 333 29.55 -18.90 -26.42
CA LYS A 333 30.73 -18.50 -25.63
C LYS A 333 31.19 -17.06 -25.92
N THR A 334 30.95 -16.57 -27.13
CA THR A 334 31.50 -15.28 -27.60
C THR A 334 30.56 -14.12 -27.35
N VAL A 335 29.24 -14.37 -27.39
CA VAL A 335 28.19 -13.40 -27.09
C VAL A 335 28.30 -12.92 -25.65
N LYS A 336 28.22 -11.60 -25.46
CA LYS A 336 28.16 -10.97 -24.14
C LYS A 336 26.79 -10.32 -23.96
N LEU A 337 26.23 -10.50 -22.77
CA LEU A 337 24.91 -9.97 -22.44
C LEU A 337 24.98 -8.44 -22.34
N PRO A 338 23.97 -7.70 -22.85
CA PRO A 338 23.88 -6.27 -22.65
C PRO A 338 23.78 -5.90 -21.17
N LYS A 339 24.17 -4.67 -20.84
CA LYS A 339 24.21 -4.13 -19.49
C LYS A 339 23.30 -2.91 -19.38
N ASN A 340 22.97 -2.51 -18.15
CA ASN A 340 22.27 -1.26 -17.85
C ASN A 340 20.96 -1.11 -18.65
N PHE A 341 20.05 -2.06 -18.48
CA PHE A 341 18.73 -1.95 -19.07
C PHE A 341 17.94 -0.81 -18.42
N THR A 342 17.25 -0.04 -19.24
CA THR A 342 16.35 1.03 -18.82
C THR A 342 14.98 0.76 -19.43
N LEU A 343 13.94 0.81 -18.60
CA LEU A 343 12.56 0.72 -19.06
C LEU A 343 11.85 2.00 -18.65
N LEU A 344 11.24 2.67 -19.63
CA LEU A 344 10.41 3.85 -19.39
C LEU A 344 9.02 3.56 -19.93
N GLY A 345 7.99 4.09 -19.26
CA GLY A 345 6.69 4.23 -19.90
C GLY A 345 5.53 4.41 -18.94
N PRO A 346 4.64 5.40 -19.18
CA PRO A 346 4.86 6.74 -19.75
C PRO A 346 5.54 7.72 -18.77
N GLY A 347 6.14 7.24 -17.67
CA GLY A 347 6.92 8.04 -16.72
C GLY A 347 8.15 7.27 -16.20
N PRO A 348 8.98 7.92 -15.36
CA PRO A 348 10.04 7.23 -14.64
C PRO A 348 9.45 6.29 -13.58
N GLY A 349 10.27 5.38 -13.03
CA GLY A 349 9.86 4.54 -11.90
C GLY A 349 10.28 3.09 -11.99
N TYR A 350 10.65 2.59 -13.17
CA TYR A 350 11.16 1.23 -13.33
C TYR A 350 12.67 1.18 -13.10
N THR A 351 13.08 0.19 -12.32
CA THR A 351 14.49 -0.20 -12.16
C THR A 351 14.65 -1.62 -12.65
N CYS A 352 15.56 -1.83 -13.60
CA CYS A 352 15.84 -3.14 -14.18
C CYS A 352 17.08 -3.77 -13.54
N GLY A 353 16.99 -5.07 -13.24
CA GLY A 353 18.13 -5.86 -12.81
C GLY A 353 19.11 -6.19 -13.95
N PRO A 354 20.24 -6.86 -13.64
CA PRO A 354 21.15 -7.36 -14.66
C PRO A 354 20.51 -8.50 -15.46
N ALA A 355 20.93 -8.65 -16.72
CA ALA A 355 20.51 -9.77 -17.56
C ALA A 355 21.06 -11.10 -17.01
N LYS A 356 20.19 -12.10 -16.87
CA LYS A 356 20.52 -13.43 -16.36
C LYS A 356 20.21 -14.49 -17.41
N ILE A 357 21.19 -15.36 -17.69
CA ILE A 357 20.99 -16.51 -18.57
C ILE A 357 19.99 -17.46 -17.90
N VAL A 358 19.00 -17.90 -18.66
CA VAL A 358 17.97 -18.86 -18.23
C VAL A 358 17.94 -20.03 -19.21
N PRO A 359 17.27 -21.16 -18.88
CA PRO A 359 17.10 -22.24 -19.83
C PRO A 359 16.51 -21.74 -21.15
N SER A 360 17.01 -22.27 -22.27
CA SER A 360 16.55 -21.91 -23.61
C SER A 360 15.04 -22.06 -23.74
N SER A 361 14.39 -21.03 -24.28
CA SER A 361 12.97 -21.07 -24.58
C SER A 361 12.68 -22.03 -25.74
N HIS A 362 11.45 -22.55 -25.74
CA HIS A 362 10.93 -23.38 -26.82
C HIS A 362 9.74 -22.68 -27.49
N PHE A 363 9.72 -22.73 -28.82
CA PHE A 363 8.68 -22.14 -29.65
C PHE A 363 8.01 -23.25 -30.44
N LEU A 364 6.68 -23.28 -30.40
CA LEU A 364 5.90 -24.13 -31.28
C LEU A 364 5.63 -23.37 -32.57
N SER A 365 5.70 -24.06 -33.70
CA SER A 365 5.25 -23.51 -34.97
C SER A 365 3.74 -23.22 -34.93
N PRO A 366 3.23 -22.32 -35.79
CA PRO A 366 1.80 -21.98 -35.81
C PRO A 366 0.87 -23.20 -36.02
N ASP A 367 1.33 -24.23 -36.74
CA ASP A 367 0.62 -25.50 -36.94
C ASP A 367 0.80 -26.51 -35.78
N GLY A 368 1.59 -26.17 -34.75
CA GLY A 368 1.85 -26.98 -33.56
C GLY A 368 2.79 -28.17 -33.77
N ARG A 369 3.28 -28.41 -34.99
CA ARG A 369 3.99 -29.67 -35.34
C ARG A 369 5.50 -29.61 -35.10
N ARG A 370 6.11 -28.44 -35.17
CA ARG A 370 7.56 -28.24 -35.02
C ARG A 370 7.84 -27.48 -33.72
N LYS A 371 8.74 -28.03 -32.90
CA LYS A 371 9.29 -27.36 -31.73
C LYS A 371 10.68 -26.83 -32.06
N ALA A 372 10.82 -25.50 -32.15
CA ALA A 372 12.10 -24.83 -32.25
C ALA A 372 12.59 -24.44 -30.85
N GLN A 373 13.91 -24.32 -30.67
CA GLN A 373 14.53 -23.91 -29.42
C GLN A 373 15.45 -22.73 -29.66
N ALA A 374 15.45 -21.75 -28.76
CA ALA A 374 16.44 -20.68 -28.77
C ALA A 374 17.83 -21.24 -28.48
N LEU A 375 18.83 -20.75 -29.20
CA LEU A 375 20.24 -21.11 -29.00
C LEU A 375 20.76 -20.62 -27.64
N MET A 376 20.22 -19.49 -27.18
CA MET A 376 20.50 -18.89 -25.89
C MET A 376 19.31 -18.00 -25.48
N THR A 377 18.93 -18.05 -24.21
CA THR A 377 17.90 -17.17 -23.65
C THR A 377 18.43 -16.46 -22.40
N TRP A 378 18.17 -15.16 -22.29
CA TRP A 378 18.34 -14.43 -21.03
C TRP A 378 17.11 -13.60 -20.70
N ASN A 379 16.94 -13.32 -19.42
CA ASN A 379 15.85 -12.54 -18.88
C ASN A 379 16.37 -11.34 -18.09
N VAL A 380 15.66 -10.23 -18.20
CA VAL A 380 15.84 -9.02 -17.40
C VAL A 380 14.52 -8.73 -16.71
N THR A 381 14.54 -8.60 -15.40
CA THR A 381 13.35 -8.24 -14.62
C THR A 381 13.43 -6.78 -14.22
N CYS A 382 12.38 -6.02 -14.54
CA CYS A 382 12.21 -4.64 -14.13
C CYS A 382 11.06 -4.54 -13.12
N THR A 383 11.30 -3.84 -12.02
CA THR A 383 10.31 -3.60 -10.96
C THR A 383 9.99 -2.12 -10.89
N TYR A 384 8.73 -1.79 -10.59
CA TYR A 384 8.28 -0.42 -10.45
C TYR A 384 8.39 0.05 -9.00
N SER A 385 8.90 1.25 -8.79
CA SER A 385 8.97 1.91 -7.48
C SER A 385 8.26 3.26 -7.52
N LYS A 386 7.23 3.41 -6.68
CA LYS A 386 6.47 4.66 -6.52
C LYS A 386 7.38 5.84 -6.15
N PHE A 387 8.36 5.62 -5.27
CA PHE A 387 9.29 6.65 -4.80
C PHE A 387 10.21 7.19 -5.90
N LEU A 388 10.55 6.35 -6.89
CA LEU A 388 11.35 6.76 -8.05
C LEU A 388 10.49 7.44 -9.12
N ALA A 389 9.22 7.08 -9.21
CA ALA A 389 8.32 7.59 -10.23
C ALA A 389 7.88 9.03 -9.98
N SER A 390 7.45 9.34 -8.75
CA SER A 390 7.05 10.69 -8.40
C SER A 390 7.09 10.91 -6.90
N LYS A 391 7.43 12.13 -6.49
CA LYS A 391 7.33 12.58 -5.10
C LYS A 391 5.88 12.81 -4.67
N ASN A 392 5.03 13.24 -5.60
CA ASN A 392 3.63 13.57 -5.35
C ASN A 392 2.70 12.54 -6.02
N PRO A 393 1.52 12.24 -5.43
CA PRO A 393 0.53 11.38 -6.07
C PRO A 393 0.01 12.02 -7.36
N SER A 394 -0.52 11.19 -8.27
CA SER A 394 -1.10 11.64 -9.55
C SER A 394 -2.63 11.77 -9.52
N CYS A 395 -3.27 11.39 -8.41
CA CYS A 395 -4.71 11.45 -8.24
C CYS A 395 -5.13 11.70 -6.78
N CYS A 396 -6.37 12.14 -6.61
CA CYS A 396 -6.99 12.34 -5.31
C CYS A 396 -8.41 11.77 -5.25
N VAL A 397 -8.91 11.55 -4.03
CA VAL A 397 -10.26 11.04 -3.78
C VAL A 397 -11.12 12.11 -3.12
N SER A 398 -12.38 12.19 -3.52
CA SER A 398 -13.41 12.99 -2.86
C SER A 398 -14.60 12.11 -2.49
N LEU A 399 -15.23 12.39 -1.36
CA LEU A 399 -16.22 11.50 -0.76
C LEU A 399 -17.54 12.24 -0.52
N SER A 400 -18.65 11.54 -0.72
CA SER A 400 -19.98 12.05 -0.38
C SER A 400 -20.93 10.91 -0.01
N SER A 401 -22.04 11.24 0.66
CA SER A 401 -23.07 10.28 1.00
C SER A 401 -24.46 10.88 0.95
N PHE A 402 -25.48 10.05 0.76
CA PHE A 402 -26.89 10.45 0.76
C PHE A 402 -27.37 11.03 2.10
N TYR A 403 -26.67 10.72 3.20
CA TYR A 403 -27.01 11.15 4.55
C TYR A 403 -26.21 12.38 5.02
N SER A 404 -25.39 12.98 4.15
CA SER A 404 -24.61 14.18 4.44
C SER A 404 -24.82 15.23 3.35
N SER A 405 -25.14 16.46 3.75
CA SER A 405 -25.19 17.61 2.84
C SER A 405 -23.81 18.12 2.43
N LYS A 406 -22.75 17.72 3.16
CA LYS A 406 -21.37 18.12 2.90
C LYS A 406 -20.67 17.09 2.02
N ILE A 407 -20.07 17.56 0.93
CA ILE A 407 -19.12 16.79 0.11
C ILE A 407 -17.72 17.04 0.67
N ILE A 408 -16.99 15.97 0.94
CA ILE A 408 -15.60 16.04 1.37
C ILE A 408 -14.74 16.13 0.11
N PRO A 409 -14.12 17.29 -0.17
CA PRO A 409 -13.32 17.46 -1.37
C PRO A 409 -12.00 16.70 -1.24
N CYS A 410 -11.27 16.62 -2.35
CA CYS A 410 -9.86 16.23 -2.29
C CYS A 410 -9.08 17.18 -1.35
N PRO A 411 -8.08 16.67 -0.61
CA PRO A 411 -7.17 17.51 0.15
C PRO A 411 -6.55 18.60 -0.72
N ALA A 412 -6.42 19.81 -0.16
CA ALA A 412 -5.77 20.91 -0.85
C ALA A 412 -4.30 20.56 -1.14
N CYS A 413 -3.82 20.90 -2.34
CA CYS A 413 -2.47 20.59 -2.80
C CYS A 413 -2.07 19.11 -2.76
N ALA A 414 -3.03 18.18 -2.87
CA ALA A 414 -2.77 16.74 -2.83
C ALA A 414 -1.67 16.29 -3.81
N CYS A 415 -1.65 16.81 -5.03
CA CYS A 415 -0.65 16.45 -6.05
C CYS A 415 0.52 17.47 -6.16
N GLY A 416 0.65 18.35 -5.16
CA GLY A 416 1.68 19.38 -5.07
C GLY A 416 1.26 20.70 -5.71
N CYS A 417 1.27 21.77 -4.90
CA CYS A 417 1.15 23.14 -5.38
C CYS A 417 2.54 23.75 -5.56
N GLN A 418 2.76 24.47 -6.66
CA GLN A 418 3.93 25.33 -6.81
C GLN A 418 3.52 26.78 -6.53
N ASN A 419 4.43 27.58 -5.99
CA ASN A 419 4.18 28.98 -5.64
C ASN A 419 4.06 29.92 -6.85
N ASN A 420 4.17 29.43 -8.08
CA ASN A 420 4.16 30.25 -9.29
C ASN A 420 2.81 30.16 -10.04
N ASN A 421 2.25 31.31 -10.41
CA ASN A 421 0.94 31.51 -11.05
C ASN A 421 0.74 30.83 -12.44
N ASN A 422 1.75 30.19 -13.01
CA ASN A 422 1.71 29.66 -14.40
C ASN A 422 1.55 28.12 -14.48
N THR A 423 1.16 27.44 -13.40
CA THR A 423 1.16 25.96 -13.36
C THR A 423 -0.16 25.30 -13.76
N CYS A 424 -1.25 26.06 -13.85
CA CYS A 424 -2.55 25.56 -14.27
C CYS A 424 -3.30 26.60 -15.09
N ILE A 425 -4.33 26.16 -15.81
CA ILE A 425 -5.21 27.01 -16.61
C ILE A 425 -6.62 26.97 -16.03
N MET A 426 -7.27 28.12 -15.91
CA MET A 426 -8.69 28.19 -15.56
C MET A 426 -9.55 27.62 -16.70
N SER A 427 -10.59 26.84 -16.38
CA SER A 427 -11.41 26.15 -17.38
C SER A 427 -12.10 27.06 -18.40
N ASN A 428 -12.32 28.33 -18.06
CA ASN A 428 -12.96 29.33 -18.91
C ASN A 428 -11.95 30.26 -19.62
N SER A 429 -10.66 29.95 -19.57
CA SER A 429 -9.63 30.82 -20.16
C SER A 429 -9.64 30.74 -21.69
N THR A 430 -9.55 31.90 -22.35
CA THR A 430 -9.35 32.02 -23.81
C THR A 430 -8.03 31.39 -24.28
N LEU A 431 -7.10 31.14 -23.36
CA LEU A 431 -5.83 30.46 -23.66
C LEU A 431 -6.04 29.03 -24.18
N LEU A 432 -7.10 28.33 -23.75
CA LEU A 432 -7.41 26.97 -24.21
C LEU A 432 -7.81 26.92 -25.69
N GLN A 433 -8.24 28.05 -26.27
CA GLN A 433 -8.61 28.14 -27.69
C GLN A 433 -7.38 28.34 -28.60
N LYS A 434 -6.18 28.52 -28.03
CA LYS A 434 -4.95 28.67 -28.81
C LYS A 434 -4.55 27.32 -29.44
N PRO A 435 -4.30 27.28 -30.77
CA PRO A 435 -3.83 26.07 -31.44
C PRO A 435 -2.56 25.52 -30.78
N GLY A 436 -2.52 24.20 -30.54
CA GLY A 436 -1.34 23.53 -29.98
C GLY A 436 -1.17 23.61 -28.46
N ILE A 437 -2.08 24.24 -27.71
CA ILE A 437 -1.94 24.29 -26.24
C ILE A 437 -2.22 22.94 -25.56
N ASN A 438 -3.16 22.18 -26.11
CA ASN A 438 -3.57 20.84 -25.66
C ASN A 438 -2.71 19.71 -26.26
N THR A 439 -1.74 20.02 -27.13
CA THR A 439 -0.88 18.96 -27.68
C THR A 439 0.11 18.47 -26.61
N PRO A 440 0.28 17.14 -26.43
CA PRO A 440 1.28 16.57 -25.53
C PRO A 440 2.67 17.13 -25.83
N ARG A 441 3.39 17.55 -24.78
CA ARG A 441 4.78 18.00 -24.92
C ARG A 441 5.75 16.80 -24.85
N LYS A 442 6.97 16.99 -25.37
CA LYS A 442 8.06 15.98 -25.35
C LYS A 442 8.47 15.57 -23.93
N ASP A 443 8.28 16.43 -22.94
CA ASP A 443 8.53 16.17 -21.52
C ASP A 443 7.35 15.46 -20.82
N LEU A 444 6.25 15.21 -21.52
CA LEU A 444 5.00 14.61 -21.00
C LEU A 444 4.42 15.36 -19.79
N ALA A 445 4.77 16.64 -19.62
CA ALA A 445 4.30 17.43 -18.50
C ALA A 445 2.79 17.72 -18.63
N PRO A 446 1.99 17.43 -17.59
CA PRO A 446 0.55 17.63 -17.61
C PRO A 446 0.21 19.12 -17.69
N LEU A 447 -0.90 19.46 -18.35
CA LEU A 447 -1.45 20.81 -18.35
C LEU A 447 -2.74 20.80 -17.55
N LEU A 448 -2.66 21.23 -16.30
CA LEU A 448 -3.77 21.02 -15.36
C LEU A 448 -4.79 22.15 -15.39
N GLN A 449 -6.06 21.79 -15.18
CA GLN A 449 -7.10 22.71 -14.79
C GLN A 449 -6.86 23.18 -13.34
N CYS A 450 -6.96 24.49 -13.13
CA CYS A 450 -6.79 25.07 -11.80
C CYS A 450 -7.87 24.56 -10.85
N THR A 451 -7.43 23.84 -9.82
CA THR A 451 -8.27 23.28 -8.76
C THR A 451 -7.52 23.41 -7.43
N LYS A 452 -8.23 23.33 -6.29
CA LYS A 452 -7.57 23.40 -4.98
C LYS A 452 -6.60 22.23 -4.72
N HIS A 453 -6.83 21.08 -5.35
CA HIS A 453 -6.04 19.85 -5.13
C HIS A 453 -4.89 19.68 -6.13
N MET A 454 -4.93 20.39 -7.27
CA MET A 454 -3.91 20.37 -8.32
C MET A 454 -3.57 18.97 -8.86
N CYS A 455 -4.56 18.07 -8.90
CA CYS A 455 -4.38 16.69 -9.36
C CYS A 455 -4.89 16.50 -10.79
N PRO A 456 -4.14 15.77 -11.64
CA PRO A 456 -4.60 15.36 -12.97
C PRO A 456 -5.92 14.59 -12.94
N VAL A 457 -6.12 13.71 -11.95
CA VAL A 457 -7.32 12.87 -11.86
C VAL A 457 -7.95 12.98 -10.47
N ARG A 458 -9.28 13.03 -10.45
CA ARG A 458 -10.09 12.89 -9.24
C ARG A 458 -11.00 11.69 -9.36
N VAL A 459 -11.00 10.85 -8.33
CA VAL A 459 -12.00 9.82 -8.13
C VAL A 459 -13.01 10.31 -7.09
N HIS A 460 -14.28 10.34 -7.45
CA HIS A 460 -15.37 10.67 -6.55
C HIS A 460 -16.13 9.40 -6.17
N TRP A 461 -16.22 9.15 -4.86
CA TRP A 461 -16.96 8.03 -4.29
C TRP A 461 -18.18 8.54 -3.56
N HIS A 462 -19.36 8.16 -4.05
CA HIS A 462 -20.64 8.60 -3.52
C HIS A 462 -21.46 7.41 -3.01
N LEU A 463 -21.78 7.39 -1.72
CA LEU A 463 -22.79 6.50 -1.16
C LEU A 463 -24.17 6.99 -1.59
N LYS A 464 -24.76 6.34 -2.60
CA LYS A 464 -25.98 6.83 -3.25
C LYS A 464 -27.24 6.42 -2.51
N LEU A 465 -27.40 5.13 -2.21
CA LEU A 465 -28.61 4.57 -1.59
C LEU A 465 -28.29 3.36 -0.72
N ASN A 466 -29.16 3.11 0.25
CA ASN A 466 -29.05 2.03 1.22
C ASN A 466 -30.37 1.26 1.30
N TYR A 467 -30.51 0.14 0.59
CA TYR A 467 -31.70 -0.73 0.58
C TYR A 467 -31.65 -1.75 1.73
N GLU A 468 -32.68 -2.56 1.91
CA GLU A 468 -32.69 -3.58 2.97
C GLU A 468 -31.55 -4.61 2.80
N ALA A 469 -31.43 -5.21 1.62
CA ALA A 469 -30.44 -6.26 1.34
C ALA A 469 -29.16 -5.75 0.64
N TYR A 470 -29.20 -4.57 0.01
CA TYR A 470 -28.12 -4.06 -0.83
C TYR A 470 -27.81 -2.60 -0.51
N TRP A 471 -26.63 -2.15 -0.91
CA TRP A 471 -26.29 -0.74 -0.93
C TRP A 471 -25.65 -0.37 -2.27
N ARG A 472 -25.84 0.89 -2.65
CA ARG A 472 -25.48 1.40 -3.97
C ARG A 472 -24.43 2.49 -3.83
N VAL A 473 -23.34 2.33 -4.56
CA VAL A 473 -22.27 3.31 -4.68
C VAL A 473 -22.22 3.83 -6.10
N LYS A 474 -21.99 5.13 -6.25
CA LYS A 474 -21.66 5.76 -7.52
C LYS A 474 -20.20 6.19 -7.50
N ILE A 475 -19.47 5.81 -8.54
CA ILE A 475 -18.09 6.18 -8.78
C ILE A 475 -18.07 7.16 -9.97
N ALA A 476 -17.34 8.26 -9.85
CA ALA A 476 -17.06 9.15 -10.98
C ALA A 476 -15.56 9.45 -11.05
N ILE A 477 -14.95 9.24 -12.21
CA ILE A 477 -13.54 9.56 -12.47
C ILE A 477 -13.54 10.80 -13.36
N THR A 478 -12.87 11.86 -12.94
CA THR A 478 -12.76 13.12 -13.68
C THR A 478 -11.30 13.40 -14.03
N ASN A 479 -11.04 13.70 -15.30
CA ASN A 479 -9.75 14.16 -15.80
C ASN A 479 -9.68 15.68 -15.79
N PHE A 480 -8.60 16.22 -15.25
CA PHE A 480 -8.27 17.64 -15.17
C PHE A 480 -7.01 17.99 -15.96
N ASP A 481 -6.45 17.05 -16.74
CA ASP A 481 -5.34 17.31 -17.65
C ASP A 481 -5.86 17.63 -19.06
N PHE A 482 -5.50 18.81 -19.58
CA PHE A 482 -5.84 19.28 -20.93
C PHE A 482 -4.97 18.67 -22.03
N ARG A 483 -3.88 17.98 -21.70
CA ARG A 483 -2.94 17.41 -22.68
C ARG A 483 -2.96 15.90 -22.74
N ARG A 484 -3.75 15.25 -21.89
CA ARG A 484 -3.63 13.81 -21.68
C ARG A 484 -4.98 13.11 -21.67
N ASN A 485 -5.08 12.13 -22.55
CA ASN A 485 -6.13 11.14 -22.55
C ASN A 485 -5.64 9.89 -21.82
N TYR A 486 -6.54 9.23 -21.09
CA TYR A 486 -6.27 7.95 -20.44
C TYR A 486 -7.02 6.85 -21.20
N SER A 487 -6.30 6.11 -22.03
CA SER A 487 -6.80 4.89 -22.68
C SER A 487 -6.60 3.68 -21.77
N GLN A 488 -7.52 2.71 -21.83
CA GLN A 488 -7.48 1.47 -21.03
C GLN A 488 -7.32 1.73 -19.53
N TRP A 489 -7.86 2.84 -19.03
CA TRP A 489 -7.71 3.23 -17.65
C TRP A 489 -8.20 2.13 -16.69
N THR A 490 -7.52 2.04 -15.55
CA THR A 490 -7.82 1.07 -14.49
C THR A 490 -8.02 1.83 -13.18
N LEU A 491 -9.03 1.43 -12.42
CA LEU A 491 -9.32 1.92 -11.08
C LEU A 491 -9.31 0.72 -10.14
N VAL A 492 -8.42 0.68 -9.17
CA VAL A 492 -8.42 -0.36 -8.13
C VAL A 492 -8.88 0.25 -6.83
N VAL A 493 -9.81 -0.43 -6.16
CA VAL A 493 -10.35 0.00 -4.88
C VAL A 493 -10.20 -1.13 -3.88
N GLN A 494 -9.74 -0.78 -2.68
CA GLN A 494 -9.74 -1.67 -1.53
C GLN A 494 -10.88 -1.27 -0.59
N HIS A 495 -11.84 -2.16 -0.38
CA HIS A 495 -12.95 -2.00 0.54
C HIS A 495 -13.42 -3.37 1.04
N PRO A 496 -13.65 -3.56 2.36
CA PRO A 496 -14.03 -4.86 2.95
C PRO A 496 -15.23 -5.58 2.35
N ASN A 497 -16.07 -4.87 1.60
CA ASN A 497 -17.35 -5.36 1.06
C ASN A 497 -17.29 -5.59 -0.46
N LEU A 498 -16.11 -5.42 -1.07
CA LEU A 498 -15.87 -5.80 -2.46
C LEU A 498 -15.74 -7.32 -2.62
N ASN A 499 -15.70 -8.08 -1.53
CA ASN A 499 -15.86 -9.53 -1.54
C ASN A 499 -17.28 -9.98 -1.94
N ASN A 500 -18.27 -9.09 -1.86
CA ASN A 500 -19.69 -9.40 -2.11
C ASN A 500 -20.34 -8.38 -3.07
N VAL A 501 -19.70 -8.18 -4.23
CA VAL A 501 -20.22 -7.35 -5.31
C VAL A 501 -21.30 -8.12 -6.08
N THR A 502 -22.51 -7.55 -6.14
CA THR A 502 -23.63 -8.15 -6.87
C THR A 502 -23.62 -7.75 -8.34
N GLN A 503 -23.42 -6.45 -8.61
CA GLN A 503 -23.46 -5.93 -9.97
C GLN A 503 -22.64 -4.65 -10.07
N VAL A 504 -21.93 -4.49 -11.19
CA VAL A 504 -21.26 -3.25 -11.58
C VAL A 504 -21.87 -2.79 -12.89
N PHE A 505 -22.26 -1.52 -12.95
CA PHE A 505 -22.89 -0.90 -14.11
C PHE A 505 -21.87 -0.07 -14.87
N SER A 506 -21.91 -0.12 -16.19
CA SER A 506 -21.10 0.72 -17.10
C SER A 506 -19.59 0.56 -17.03
N PHE A 507 -19.01 -0.19 -16.08
CA PHE A 507 -17.60 -0.58 -16.02
C PHE A 507 -17.48 -2.09 -16.01
N ASN A 508 -16.37 -2.60 -16.53
CA ASN A 508 -15.95 -3.97 -16.27
C ASN A 508 -15.40 -4.08 -14.85
N TYR A 509 -15.61 -5.23 -14.20
CA TYR A 509 -15.14 -5.51 -12.85
C TYR A 509 -14.40 -6.84 -12.80
N LYS A 510 -13.29 -6.86 -12.08
CA LYS A 510 -12.53 -8.07 -11.78
C LYS A 510 -12.04 -8.02 -10.33
N PRO A 511 -12.36 -9.00 -9.48
CA PRO A 511 -11.77 -9.09 -8.16
C PRO A 511 -10.26 -9.35 -8.27
N LEU A 512 -9.47 -8.68 -7.44
CA LEU A 512 -8.04 -8.91 -7.32
C LEU A 512 -7.76 -9.63 -6.01
N LEU A 513 -6.99 -10.71 -6.09
CA LEU A 513 -6.58 -11.53 -4.94
C LEU A 513 -5.07 -11.42 -4.75
N PRO A 514 -4.56 -10.26 -4.30
CA PRO A 514 -3.12 -10.09 -4.08
C PRO A 514 -2.58 -11.06 -3.02
N TYR A 515 -3.44 -11.38 -2.04
CA TYR A 515 -3.22 -12.41 -1.04
C TYR A 515 -4.37 -13.41 -1.14
N GLN A 516 -4.06 -14.70 -1.26
CA GLN A 516 -5.07 -15.77 -1.49
C GLN A 516 -6.17 -15.85 -0.42
N SER A 517 -6.02 -15.15 0.71
CA SER A 517 -6.93 -15.15 1.85
C SER A 517 -7.86 -13.94 1.94
N ILE A 518 -7.66 -12.87 1.15
CA ILE A 518 -8.43 -11.62 1.31
C ILE A 518 -8.95 -11.15 -0.06
N ASN A 519 -10.28 -11.08 -0.17
CA ASN A 519 -11.00 -10.68 -1.39
C ASN A 519 -11.59 -9.26 -1.26
N ASP A 520 -10.86 -8.34 -0.62
CA ASP A 520 -11.33 -6.98 -0.32
C ASP A 520 -10.97 -5.94 -1.41
N THR A 521 -10.38 -6.40 -2.52
CA THR A 521 -9.83 -5.53 -3.56
C THR A 521 -10.47 -5.84 -4.90
N GLY A 522 -10.95 -4.80 -5.58
CA GLY A 522 -11.60 -4.90 -6.89
C GLY A 522 -10.97 -3.95 -7.91
N MET A 523 -10.77 -4.44 -9.12
CA MET A 523 -10.34 -3.65 -10.27
C MET A 523 -11.52 -3.35 -11.18
N PHE A 524 -11.65 -2.08 -11.54
CA PHE A 524 -12.62 -1.55 -12.48
C PHE A 524 -11.88 -1.01 -13.70
N TYR A 525 -12.43 -1.19 -14.89
CA TYR A 525 -11.86 -0.67 -16.12
C TYR A 525 -12.95 -0.42 -17.17
N GLY A 526 -12.63 0.41 -18.15
CA GLY A 526 -13.57 0.77 -19.21
C GLY A 526 -14.00 -0.41 -20.08
N MET A 527 -15.21 -0.32 -20.62
CA MET A 527 -15.73 -1.20 -21.65
C MET A 527 -15.23 -0.72 -23.02
N LYS A 528 -14.70 -1.65 -23.83
CA LYS A 528 -14.18 -1.35 -25.17
C LYS A 528 -15.26 -0.67 -26.01
N PHE A 529 -14.89 0.37 -26.74
CA PHE A 529 -15.78 1.15 -27.63
C PHE A 529 -16.89 1.94 -26.90
N PHE A 530 -16.82 2.09 -25.59
CA PHE A 530 -17.82 2.86 -24.82
C PHE A 530 -17.17 3.88 -23.90
N ASN A 531 -16.37 3.43 -22.94
CA ASN A 531 -15.70 4.30 -21.97
C ASN A 531 -14.30 3.81 -21.62
N ASP A 532 -13.67 3.06 -22.51
CA ASP A 532 -12.26 2.68 -22.46
C ASP A 532 -11.30 3.84 -22.71
N TYR A 533 -11.83 5.02 -23.08
CA TYR A 533 -11.12 6.28 -23.15
C TYR A 533 -11.71 7.29 -22.16
N LEU A 534 -10.86 7.80 -21.28
CA LEU A 534 -11.13 8.99 -20.48
C LEU A 534 -10.42 10.16 -21.15
N MET A 535 -11.20 11.02 -21.82
CA MET A 535 -10.69 12.16 -22.57
C MET A 535 -10.08 13.21 -21.65
N GLU A 536 -9.33 14.13 -22.23
CA GLU A 536 -8.78 15.34 -21.61
C GLU A 536 -9.86 16.17 -20.89
N ALA A 537 -9.40 17.10 -20.05
CA ALA A 537 -10.28 17.96 -19.26
C ALA A 537 -11.31 18.69 -20.14
N GLY A 538 -12.59 18.49 -19.84
CA GLY A 538 -13.70 19.03 -20.61
C GLY A 538 -15.01 18.26 -20.38
N PRO A 539 -16.04 18.49 -21.21
CA PRO A 539 -17.34 17.82 -21.08
C PRO A 539 -17.28 16.29 -21.12
N TYR A 540 -16.31 15.73 -21.87
CA TYR A 540 -16.08 14.30 -22.04
C TYR A 540 -14.97 13.74 -21.13
N GLY A 541 -14.35 14.58 -20.30
CA GLY A 541 -13.31 14.20 -19.34
C GLY A 541 -13.86 13.57 -18.06
N ASN A 542 -14.97 12.83 -18.15
CA ASN A 542 -15.65 12.23 -17.01
C ASN A 542 -16.24 10.87 -17.38
N VAL A 543 -15.96 9.83 -16.58
CA VAL A 543 -16.60 8.52 -16.68
C VAL A 543 -17.26 8.18 -15.34
N GLN A 544 -18.44 7.56 -15.39
CA GLN A 544 -19.23 7.23 -14.20
C GLN A 544 -19.72 5.80 -14.24
N SER A 545 -19.85 5.23 -13.06
CA SER A 545 -20.38 3.88 -12.85
C SER A 545 -21.15 3.84 -11.55
N GLU A 546 -22.05 2.89 -11.46
CA GLU A 546 -22.68 2.52 -10.19
C GLU A 546 -22.35 1.06 -9.89
N MET A 547 -22.35 0.71 -8.62
CA MET A 547 -22.26 -0.69 -8.21
C MET A 547 -23.21 -0.98 -7.07
N LEU A 548 -23.73 -2.21 -7.09
CA LEU A 548 -24.53 -2.80 -6.04
C LEU A 548 -23.69 -3.82 -5.30
N MET A 549 -23.68 -3.67 -3.99
CA MET A 549 -23.02 -4.60 -3.09
C MET A 549 -24.05 -5.15 -2.12
N GLN A 550 -24.00 -6.45 -1.89
CA GLN A 550 -24.87 -7.10 -0.92
C GLN A 550 -24.40 -6.74 0.48
N LYS A 551 -25.37 -6.52 1.37
CA LYS A 551 -25.09 -6.28 2.78
C LYS A 551 -24.90 -7.58 3.51
N GLU A 552 -23.79 -7.66 4.21
CA GLU A 552 -23.59 -8.70 5.21
C GLU A 552 -23.96 -8.14 6.59
N LYS A 553 -24.96 -8.75 7.25
CA LYS A 553 -25.59 -8.23 8.48
C LYS A 553 -24.59 -8.03 9.63
N THR A 554 -23.50 -8.78 9.65
CA THR A 554 -22.49 -8.77 10.71
C THR A 554 -21.43 -7.70 10.52
N THR A 555 -21.15 -7.30 9.28
CA THR A 555 -20.03 -6.40 8.94
C THR A 555 -20.49 -5.03 8.47
N PHE A 556 -21.67 -4.94 7.86
CA PHE A 556 -22.19 -3.70 7.29
C PHE A 556 -22.54 -2.67 8.37
N THR A 557 -21.93 -1.49 8.29
CA THR A 557 -22.24 -0.35 9.14
C THR A 557 -22.03 0.95 8.40
N LEU A 558 -22.77 2.00 8.76
CA LEU A 558 -22.54 3.36 8.27
C LEU A 558 -21.75 4.22 9.28
N ARG A 559 -21.34 3.62 10.40
CA ARG A 559 -20.55 4.30 11.44
C ARG A 559 -19.09 4.45 10.99
N GLN A 560 -18.46 5.51 11.47
CA GLN A 560 -17.00 5.73 11.34
C GLN A 560 -16.48 5.66 9.90
N GLY A 561 -17.34 5.99 8.92
CA GLY A 561 -16.94 6.01 7.51
C GLY A 561 -16.66 4.63 6.90
N TRP A 562 -17.24 3.56 7.43
CA TRP A 562 -17.03 2.19 6.93
C TRP A 562 -17.36 2.01 5.44
N GLY A 563 -18.37 2.72 4.91
CA GLY A 563 -18.78 2.62 3.49
C GLY A 563 -17.82 3.30 2.50
N PHE A 564 -16.70 3.85 2.98
CA PHE A 564 -15.71 4.52 2.14
C PHE A 564 -14.48 3.63 1.93
N PRO A 565 -13.82 3.76 0.77
CA PRO A 565 -12.67 2.93 0.44
C PRO A 565 -11.51 3.19 1.39
N ARG A 566 -10.73 2.14 1.64
CA ARG A 566 -9.50 2.22 2.43
C ARG A 566 -8.32 2.69 1.59
N ARG A 567 -8.28 2.25 0.33
CA ARG A 567 -7.29 2.66 -0.67
C ARG A 567 -7.93 2.74 -2.05
N VAL A 568 -7.40 3.63 -2.88
CA VAL A 568 -7.83 3.83 -4.27
C VAL A 568 -6.58 4.03 -5.11
N TYR A 569 -6.51 3.34 -6.24
CA TYR A 569 -5.43 3.45 -7.22
C TYR A 569 -6.02 3.77 -8.58
N PHE A 570 -5.39 4.69 -9.31
CA PHE A 570 -5.74 5.00 -10.69
C PHE A 570 -4.53 4.73 -11.58
N ASN A 571 -4.69 3.88 -12.60
CA ASN A 571 -3.62 3.40 -13.49
C ASN A 571 -2.37 2.87 -12.76
N GLY A 572 -2.61 2.31 -11.57
CA GLY A 572 -1.60 1.77 -10.68
C GLY A 572 -0.97 2.77 -9.70
N ASP A 573 -1.27 4.06 -9.80
CA ASP A 573 -0.80 5.05 -8.84
C ASP A 573 -1.80 5.23 -7.69
N GLU A 574 -1.30 5.29 -6.46
CA GLU A 574 -2.13 5.44 -5.27
C GLU A 574 -2.65 6.88 -5.15
N CYS A 575 -3.97 7.01 -5.01
CA CYS A 575 -4.61 8.32 -4.87
C CYS A 575 -4.63 8.77 -3.42
N MET A 576 -4.47 10.07 -3.20
CA MET A 576 -4.57 10.64 -1.86
C MET A 576 -6.04 10.68 -1.40
N LEU A 577 -6.35 9.99 -0.30
CA LEU A 577 -7.66 10.05 0.36
C LEU A 577 -7.70 11.21 1.37
N PRO A 578 -8.89 11.79 1.62
CA PRO A 578 -9.08 12.67 2.77
C PRO A 578 -8.85 11.89 4.07
N PRO A 579 -8.54 12.57 5.18
CA PRO A 579 -8.29 11.88 6.43
C PRO A 579 -9.63 11.33 7.01
N PRO A 580 -9.62 10.15 7.68
CA PRO A 580 -10.86 9.47 8.09
C PRO A 580 -11.77 10.26 9.05
N ASP A 581 -11.22 11.20 9.81
CA ASP A 581 -11.95 12.12 10.69
C ASP A 581 -12.89 13.07 9.93
N GLN A 582 -12.62 13.31 8.65
CA GLN A 582 -13.45 14.15 7.79
C GLN A 582 -14.53 13.37 7.05
N TYR A 583 -14.54 12.03 7.12
CA TYR A 583 -15.48 11.22 6.33
C TYR A 583 -16.93 11.56 6.70
N PRO A 584 -17.87 11.56 5.74
CA PRO A 584 -19.28 11.76 6.03
C PRO A 584 -19.77 10.73 7.07
N PHE A 585 -20.15 11.19 8.25
CA PHE A 585 -20.68 10.35 9.33
C PHE A 585 -22.16 10.62 9.54
N LEU A 586 -22.91 9.58 9.92
CA LEU A 586 -24.26 9.75 10.42
C LEU A 586 -24.20 10.47 11.76
N PRO A 587 -24.98 11.54 11.98
CA PRO A 587 -25.07 12.15 13.31
C PRO A 587 -25.58 11.10 14.31
N ASN A 588 -24.94 11.02 15.48
CA ASN A 588 -25.26 10.03 16.53
C ASN A 588 -26.64 10.24 17.17
N SER A 589 -27.38 11.29 16.80
CA SER A 589 -28.70 11.60 17.34
C SER A 589 -29.58 12.22 16.25
N ALA A 590 -30.78 11.67 16.11
CA ALA A 590 -31.90 12.47 15.63
C ALA A 590 -32.13 13.56 16.69
N HIS A 591 -32.23 14.82 16.28
CA HIS A 591 -32.87 15.81 17.14
C HIS A 591 -34.32 15.34 17.28
N ALA A 592 -34.63 14.65 18.38
CA ALA A 592 -36.01 14.54 18.79
C ALA A 592 -36.45 15.98 18.98
N TYR A 593 -37.26 16.49 18.05
CA TYR A 593 -38.11 17.63 18.35
C TYR A 593 -38.98 17.15 19.49
N SER A 594 -38.51 17.38 20.72
CA SER A 594 -39.36 17.41 21.88
C SER A 594 -40.34 18.52 21.55
N PHE A 595 -41.50 18.14 21.02
CA PHE A 595 -42.69 18.94 21.21
C PHE A 595 -42.76 19.11 22.73
N ARG A 596 -42.27 20.25 23.23
CA ARG A 596 -42.64 20.73 24.55
C ARG A 596 -44.14 20.99 24.45
N ILE A 597 -44.95 19.96 24.65
CA ILE A 597 -46.33 20.15 25.04
C ILE A 597 -46.20 20.93 26.35
N SER A 598 -46.47 22.23 26.27
CA SER A 598 -46.50 23.09 27.45
C SER A 598 -47.39 22.40 28.46
N LYS A 599 -46.87 22.10 29.67
CA LYS A 599 -47.68 21.51 30.74
C LYS A 599 -48.93 22.35 31.04
N VAL A 600 -48.90 23.63 30.68
CA VAL A 600 -50.04 24.55 30.74
C VAL A 600 -51.13 24.21 29.72
N ALA A 601 -50.78 23.79 28.51
CA ALA A 601 -51.76 23.39 27.48
C ALA A 601 -52.43 22.05 27.81
N ALA A 602 -51.70 21.10 28.39
CA ALA A 602 -52.27 19.83 28.86
C ALA A 602 -53.17 20.03 30.10
N SER A 603 -52.78 20.92 31.03
CA SER A 603 -53.59 21.24 32.21
C SER A 603 -54.87 21.98 31.85
N THR A 604 -54.84 22.89 30.87
CA THR A 604 -56.03 23.64 30.45
C THR A 604 -57.02 22.78 29.68
N LEU A 605 -56.54 21.83 28.87
CA LEU A 605 -57.43 20.85 28.22
C LEU A 605 -58.07 19.90 29.24
N LEU A 606 -57.35 19.49 30.28
CA LEU A 606 -57.91 18.66 31.36
C LEU A 606 -58.93 19.42 32.21
N THR A 607 -58.70 20.70 32.51
CA THR A 607 -59.70 21.51 33.25
C THR A 607 -60.93 21.80 32.41
N VAL A 608 -60.78 22.11 31.11
CA VAL A 608 -61.92 22.31 30.21
C VAL A 608 -62.72 21.01 30.05
N TRP A 609 -62.05 19.86 29.96
CA TRP A 609 -62.75 18.56 29.91
C TRP A 609 -63.50 18.26 31.21
N TRP A 610 -62.94 18.63 32.36
CA TRP A 610 -63.62 18.50 33.66
C TRP A 610 -64.85 19.39 33.78
N TRP A 611 -64.81 20.61 33.24
CA TRP A 611 -65.94 21.54 33.23
C TRP A 611 -67.05 21.18 32.23
N ILE A 612 -66.76 20.37 31.21
CA ILE A 612 -67.77 19.93 30.23
C ILE A 612 -68.55 18.70 30.74
N TRP A 613 -68.02 18.00 31.74
CA TRP A 613 -68.57 16.73 32.25
C TRP A 613 -69.06 16.81 33.71
N TRP A 614 -69.20 18.02 34.27
CA TRP A 614 -69.78 18.29 35.59
C TRP A 614 -70.91 19.30 35.52
#